data_AF-C1DBW1-F1
#
_entry.id   AF-C1DBW1-F1
#
_cell.length_a   1.000
_cell.length_b   1.000
_cell.length_c   1.000
_cell.angle_alpha   90.00
_cell.angle_beta   90.00
_cell.angle_gamma   90.00
#
_symmetry.space_group_name_H-M   'P 1'
#
loop_
_entity.id
_entity.type
_entity.pdbx_description
1 polymer ?
#
loop_
_entity_poly.entity_id
_entity_poly.type
_entity_poly.pdbx_seq_one_letter_code
_entity_poly.pdbx_strand_id
1 'polypeptide(L)'
;MYDCQTDAATEFSFAPETPVRPATSPAPRSTLRGRFYCLPRPGHQTADLAALQTLACARGYRLERHTQGWYLADVTFEDALMLNARLGERFVTHCELRLARPVRMA
;
A
#
# COMPACT_ATOMS: atom_id res chain seq x y z
N MET A 1 16.60 -20.23 -36.79
CA MET A 1 15.50 -19.37 -36.30
C MET A 1 15.35 -19.70 -34.83
N TYR A 2 15.70 -18.79 -33.93
CA TYR A 2 15.71 -19.05 -32.49
C TYR A 2 14.27 -18.90 -31.97
N ASP A 3 13.76 -19.91 -31.27
CA ASP A 3 12.40 -19.96 -30.77
C ASP A 3 12.34 -19.35 -29.37
N CYS A 4 11.84 -18.12 -29.29
CA CYS A 4 11.75 -17.35 -28.05
C CYS A 4 10.61 -17.82 -27.12
N GLN A 5 9.81 -18.82 -27.53
CA GLN A 5 8.62 -19.22 -26.79
C GLN A 5 8.91 -20.08 -25.54
N THR A 6 10.15 -20.51 -25.35
CA THR A 6 10.56 -21.36 -24.22
C THR A 6 11.32 -20.60 -23.12
N ASP A 7 11.45 -19.29 -23.23
CA ASP A 7 12.09 -18.49 -22.17
C ASP A 7 11.07 -18.27 -21.04
N ALA A 8 10.85 -19.33 -20.26
CA ALA A 8 10.08 -19.26 -19.04
C ALA A 8 10.86 -18.37 -18.06
N ALA A 9 10.39 -17.14 -17.87
CA ALA A 9 10.85 -16.21 -16.86
C ALA A 9 10.64 -16.79 -15.44
N THR A 10 11.48 -17.76 -15.08
CA THR A 10 11.50 -18.44 -13.78
C THR A 10 12.47 -17.75 -12.81
N GLU A 11 13.26 -16.79 -13.31
CA GLU A 11 14.34 -16.15 -12.54
C GLU A 11 13.88 -14.96 -11.68
N PHE A 12 12.61 -14.54 -11.73
CA PHE A 12 12.04 -13.65 -10.71
C PHE A 12 11.46 -14.44 -9.54
N SER A 13 12.26 -15.34 -9.00
CA SER A 13 12.00 -15.93 -7.70
C SER A 13 12.53 -14.95 -6.65
N PHE A 14 11.63 -14.22 -5.98
CA PHE A 14 11.98 -13.61 -4.69
C PHE A 14 12.25 -14.77 -3.72
N ALA A 15 13.51 -15.20 -3.61
CA ALA A 15 13.93 -15.94 -2.43
C ALA A 15 13.83 -14.95 -1.27
N PRO A 16 12.92 -15.13 -0.29
CA PRO A 16 13.05 -14.41 0.93
C PRO A 16 14.29 -15.02 1.60
N GLU A 17 15.44 -14.37 1.50
CA GLU A 17 16.53 -14.57 2.45
C GLU A 17 15.98 -14.16 3.82
N THR A 18 15.22 -15.07 4.42
CA THR A 18 14.60 -14.87 5.71
C THR A 18 15.58 -15.49 6.71
N PRO A 19 16.34 -14.69 7.47
CA PRO A 19 16.86 -15.22 8.72
C PRO A 19 15.63 -15.68 9.52
N VAL A 20 15.64 -16.95 9.97
CA VAL A 20 14.60 -17.54 10.81
C VAL A 20 14.44 -16.65 12.04
N ARG A 21 13.47 -15.73 11.96
CA ARG A 21 13.19 -14.78 13.03
C ARG A 21 12.28 -15.49 14.03
N PRO A 22 12.50 -15.33 15.34
CA PRO A 22 11.60 -15.91 16.35
C PRO A 22 10.16 -15.50 16.04
N ALA A 23 9.21 -16.44 16.16
CA ALA A 23 7.78 -16.23 15.89
C ALA A 23 7.12 -15.11 16.74
N THR A 24 7.87 -14.56 17.70
CA THR A 24 7.50 -13.43 18.56
C THR A 24 8.01 -12.07 18.08
N SER A 25 8.82 -12.00 17.02
CA SER A 25 9.24 -10.72 16.45
C SER A 25 8.16 -10.20 15.49
N PRO A 26 7.61 -8.99 15.70
CA PRO A 26 6.70 -8.39 14.73
C PRO A 26 7.40 -8.35 13.37
N ALA A 27 6.68 -8.79 12.33
CA ALA A 27 7.16 -8.77 10.95
C ALA A 27 7.76 -7.38 10.66
N PRO A 28 8.93 -7.31 9.99
CA PRO A 28 9.55 -6.02 9.70
C PRO A 28 8.56 -5.21 8.86
N ARG A 29 8.10 -4.07 9.40
CA ARG A 29 7.27 -3.14 8.66
C ARG A 29 8.06 -2.65 7.46
N SER A 30 7.42 -2.61 6.31
CA SER A 30 7.99 -2.13 5.06
C SER A 30 8.57 -0.74 5.27
N THR A 31 9.74 -0.52 4.67
CA THR A 31 10.41 0.77 4.63
C THR A 31 9.78 1.70 3.58
N LEU A 32 8.84 1.18 2.77
CA LEU A 32 8.05 1.95 1.83
C LEU A 32 6.93 2.68 2.55
N ARG A 33 6.94 4.01 2.44
CA ARG A 33 5.91 4.88 2.97
C ARG A 33 5.54 5.98 1.99
N GLY A 34 4.34 6.51 2.12
CA GLY A 34 3.96 7.67 1.34
C GLY A 34 2.49 8.03 1.44
N ARG A 35 1.91 8.46 0.33
CA ARG A 35 0.55 8.98 0.31
C ARG A 35 -0.40 7.91 -0.22
N PHE A 36 -1.49 7.71 0.50
CA PHE A 36 -2.61 6.87 0.07
C PHE A 36 -3.79 7.77 -0.26
N TYR A 37 -4.23 7.76 -1.50
CA TYR A 37 -5.30 8.61 -2.00
C TYR A 37 -6.58 7.80 -2.17
N CYS A 38 -7.70 8.39 -1.79
CA CYS A 38 -9.04 7.83 -1.85
C CYS A 38 -9.96 8.78 -2.61
N LEU A 39 -10.51 8.32 -3.72
CA LEU A 39 -11.53 9.03 -4.49
C LEU A 39 -12.86 8.28 -4.31
N PRO A 40 -13.92 8.93 -3.82
CA PRO A 40 -15.21 8.27 -3.65
C PRO A 40 -15.78 7.88 -5.02
N ARG A 41 -16.38 6.68 -5.11
CA ARG A 41 -17.14 6.31 -6.31
C ARG A 41 -18.46 7.10 -6.36
N PRO A 42 -19.04 7.31 -7.56
CA PRO A 42 -20.37 7.92 -7.68
C PRO A 42 -21.39 7.15 -6.83
N GLY A 43 -22.17 7.86 -6.02
CA GLY A 43 -23.16 7.27 -5.11
C GLY A 43 -22.67 6.97 -3.68
N HIS A 44 -21.38 7.12 -3.39
CA HIS A 44 -20.77 6.79 -2.09
C HIS A 44 -20.01 7.99 -1.50
N GLN A 45 -20.61 8.79 -0.60
CA GLN A 45 -19.94 10.01 -0.11
C GLN A 45 -19.90 10.17 1.41
N THR A 46 -21.03 10.16 2.11
CA THR A 46 -21.06 10.58 3.52
C THR A 46 -20.73 9.46 4.50
N ALA A 47 -21.36 8.28 4.36
CA ALA A 47 -21.15 7.15 5.26
C ALA A 47 -19.75 6.52 5.10
N ASP A 48 -19.25 6.48 3.86
CA ASP A 48 -17.96 5.88 3.54
C ASP A 48 -16.79 6.75 3.99
N LEU A 49 -16.97 8.07 4.06
CA LEU A 49 -15.99 8.99 4.64
C LEU A 49 -15.78 8.74 6.14
N ALA A 50 -16.88 8.53 6.89
CA ALA A 50 -16.80 8.25 8.32
C ALA A 50 -16.07 6.92 8.59
N ALA A 51 -16.31 5.90 7.75
CA ALA A 51 -15.60 4.63 7.81
C ALA A 51 -14.10 4.80 7.54
N LEU A 52 -13.72 5.55 6.49
CA LEU A 52 -12.33 5.88 6.18
C LEU A 52 -11.65 6.64 7.33
N GLN A 53 -12.32 7.64 7.90
CA GLN A 53 -11.78 8.43 9.01
C GLN A 53 -11.59 7.58 10.26
N THR A 54 -12.54 6.70 10.59
CA THR A 54 -12.42 5.76 11.72
C THR A 54 -11.23 4.82 11.54
N LEU A 55 -11.08 4.25 10.33
CA LEU A 55 -9.97 3.36 9.98
C LEU A 55 -8.61 4.07 10.06
N ALA A 56 -8.53 5.29 9.53
CA ALA A 56 -7.33 6.11 9.58
C ALA A 56 -6.94 6.43 11.03
N CYS A 57 -7.89 6.92 11.84
CA CYS A 57 -7.64 7.24 13.24
C CYS A 57 -7.20 6.02 14.06
N ALA A 58 -7.82 4.85 13.85
CA ALA A 58 -7.43 3.60 14.52
C ALA A 58 -5.99 3.17 14.22
N ARG A 59 -5.40 3.67 13.14
CA ARG A 59 -4.01 3.41 12.73
C ARG A 59 -3.08 4.60 12.98
N GLY A 60 -3.59 5.69 13.56
CA GLY A 60 -2.81 6.90 13.82
C GLY A 60 -2.57 7.78 12.59
N TYR A 61 -3.30 7.57 11.49
CA TYR A 61 -3.21 8.40 10.29
C TYR A 61 -4.17 9.58 10.35
N ARG A 62 -3.73 10.71 9.80
CA ARG A 62 -4.56 11.89 9.58
C ARG A 62 -5.14 11.86 8.18
N LEU A 63 -6.45 12.04 8.07
CA LEU A 63 -7.16 12.20 6.81
C LEU A 63 -7.20 13.67 6.42
N GLU A 64 -6.74 13.96 5.19
CA GLU A 64 -6.72 15.30 4.63
C GLU A 64 -7.53 15.34 3.33
N ARG A 65 -8.16 16.49 3.07
CA ARG A 65 -8.98 16.67 1.87
C ARG A 65 -8.13 17.22 0.73
N HIS A 66 -8.30 16.63 -0.45
CA HIS A 66 -7.74 17.07 -1.72
C HIS A 66 -8.88 17.54 -2.66
N THR A 67 -8.56 18.22 -3.77
CA THR A 67 -9.55 18.82 -4.69
C THR A 67 -10.64 17.86 -5.16
N GLN A 68 -10.32 16.56 -5.33
CA GLN A 68 -11.28 15.55 -5.82
C GLN A 68 -11.53 14.40 -4.85
N GLY A 69 -10.92 14.39 -3.66
CA GLY A 69 -11.02 13.27 -2.74
C GLY A 69 -10.29 13.51 -1.43
N TRP A 70 -9.70 12.46 -0.88
CA TRP A 70 -8.95 12.52 0.37
C TRP A 70 -7.65 11.77 0.27
N TYR A 71 -6.73 12.06 1.17
CA TYR A 71 -5.50 11.30 1.27
C TYR A 71 -5.05 11.13 2.73
N LEU A 72 -4.26 10.09 2.94
CA LEU A 72 -3.55 9.78 4.18
C LEU A 72 -2.05 9.93 3.91
N ALA A 73 -1.33 10.58 4.83
CA ALA A 73 0.11 10.76 4.75
C ALA A 73 0.88 9.70 5.53
N ASP A 74 2.11 9.43 5.10
CA ASP A 74 3.07 8.49 5.70
C ASP A 74 2.53 7.07 5.92
N VAL A 75 1.64 6.61 5.04
CA VAL A 75 1.05 5.27 5.08
C VAL A 75 2.09 4.24 4.67
N THR A 76 2.27 3.18 5.46
CA THR A 76 3.16 2.06 5.10
C THR A 76 2.52 1.19 4.02
N PHE A 77 3.35 0.43 3.29
CA PHE A 77 2.86 -0.48 2.26
C PHE A 77 1.78 -1.47 2.77
N GLU A 78 1.99 -2.08 3.95
CA GLU A 78 1.03 -3.03 4.52
C GLU A 78 -0.30 -2.37 4.86
N ASP A 79 -0.26 -1.16 5.42
CA ASP A 79 -1.46 -0.41 5.74
C ASP A 79 -2.18 0.06 4.47
N ALA A 80 -1.45 0.43 3.41
CA ALA A 80 -2.02 0.75 2.11
C ALA A 80 -2.76 -0.44 1.49
N LEU A 81 -2.19 -1.64 1.54
CA LEU A 81 -2.85 -2.87 1.07
C LEU A 81 -4.10 -3.18 1.89
N MET A 82 -4.01 -3.07 3.22
CA MET A 82 -5.15 -3.28 4.12
C MET A 82 -6.28 -2.28 3.86
N LEU A 83 -5.95 -1.00 3.70
CA LEU A 83 -6.89 0.05 3.37
C LEU A 83 -7.54 -0.22 2.02
N ASN A 84 -6.76 -0.60 1.01
CA ASN A 84 -7.28 -0.97 -0.30
C ASN A 84 -8.26 -2.16 -0.22
N ALA A 85 -7.90 -3.22 0.50
CA ALA A 85 -8.77 -4.39 0.66
C ALA A 85 -10.11 -4.05 1.35
N ARG A 86 -10.11 -3.09 2.30
CA ARG A 86 -11.33 -2.69 3.01
C ARG A 86 -12.18 -1.66 2.25
N LEU A 87 -11.55 -0.85 1.42
CA LEU A 87 -12.17 0.34 0.83
C LEU A 87 -12.34 0.27 -0.69
N GLY A 88 -11.70 -0.67 -1.38
CA GLY A 88 -11.62 -0.72 -2.85
C GLY A 88 -12.96 -0.87 -3.57
N GLU A 89 -13.98 -1.38 -2.89
CA GLU A 89 -15.36 -1.45 -3.40
C GLU A 89 -16.05 -0.07 -3.40
N ARG A 90 -15.69 0.80 -2.46
CA ARG A 90 -16.34 2.10 -2.22
C ARG A 90 -15.55 3.28 -2.79
N PHE A 91 -14.24 3.12 -2.89
CA PHE A 91 -13.30 4.13 -3.32
C PHE A 91 -12.45 3.62 -4.50
N VAL A 92 -12.13 4.52 -5.43
CA VAL A 92 -10.96 4.35 -6.27
C VAL A 92 -9.75 4.77 -5.45
N THR A 93 -8.81 3.86 -5.25
CA THR A 93 -7.62 4.08 -4.42
C THR A 93 -6.37 4.09 -5.30
N HIS A 94 -5.39 4.90 -4.94
CA HIS A 94 -4.03 4.78 -5.46
C HIS A 94 -3.03 5.18 -4.38
N CYS A 95 -1.80 4.69 -4.47
CA CYS A 95 -0.76 5.05 -3.51
C CYS A 95 0.55 5.35 -4.21
N GLU A 96 1.25 6.35 -3.67
CA GLU A 96 2.60 6.69 -4.06
C GLU A 96 3.49 6.41 -2.87
N LEU A 97 4.32 5.38 -2.97
CA LEU A 97 5.21 4.95 -1.91
C LEU A 97 6.66 5.18 -2.32
N ARG A 98 7.46 5.61 -1.36
CA ARG A 98 8.89 5.85 -1.53
C ARG A 98 9.64 5.18 -0.41
N LEU A 99 10.85 4.73 -0.71
CA LEU A 99 11.80 4.36 0.33
C LEU A 99 12.23 5.62 1.08
N ALA A 100 12.29 5.55 2.40
CA ALA A 100 12.79 6.65 3.22
C ALA A 100 14.25 7.03 2.89
N ARG A 101 15.02 6.08 2.34
CA ARG A 101 16.39 6.29 1.87
C ARG A 101 16.56 5.76 0.45
N PRO A 102 17.25 6.49 -0.44
CA PRO A 102 17.60 5.98 -1.76
C PRO A 102 18.38 4.68 -1.67
N VAL A 103 18.10 3.75 -2.60
CA VAL A 103 18.94 2.57 -2.80
C VAL A 103 20.26 3.02 -3.41
N ARG A 104 21.38 2.65 -2.79
CA ARG A 104 22.70 2.82 -3.38
C ARG A 104 23.03 1.54 -4.13
N MET A 105 23.37 1.65 -5.41
CA MET A 105 23.95 0.54 -6.17
C MET A 105 25.47 0.62 -6.06
N ALA A 106 26.09 -0.50 -5.71
CA ALA A 106 27.54 -0.64 -5.56
C ALA A 106 28.17 -1.10 -6.87
#